data_AF-A0A2E7M7L7-F1
#
_entry.id   AF-A0A2E7M7L7-F1
#
_cell.length_a   1.000
_cell.length_b   1.000
_cell.length_c   1.000
_cell.angle_alpha   90.00
_cell.angle_beta   90.00
_cell.angle_gamma   90.00
#
_symmetry.space_group_name_H-M   'P 1'
#
loop_
_entity.id
_entity.type
_entity.pdbx_description
1 polymer ?
#
loop_
_entity_poly.entity_id
_entity_poly.type
_entity_poly.pdbx_seq_one_letter_code
_entity_poly.pdbx_strand_id
1 'polypeptide(L)'
;MRTLQSTVPRLCLGLIAAVAAWSIALASPWAAGRPHQDRSLEVYPAQEIPLTFSHRRHLESGVQCVVCHESVQTSGDVRDRNLPGHAQCSICHLMTAPEAASLFPRSDCAACHEGHEGGVPEHLDAEQQPLPDAPRPPEVVFPHAHLKFSHQLHLDKGAVCLDCHGTVPDTDLATRDQLPEMGTCLTCHDGGKASSDCRTCHLQDAGGHLDLMPGGGDLLMPRGRFRPDNHRNPFWTHQHQAAALMTPEACTTCHAPSECLDCHDGTRKPLDLHPSDWIMSHGLEANRRSVECAACHDSQTFCQDCHVQAEVTPGVFPGTQSDPPGSRRFHPEGWRGEIGEIAGATHHSHEARRSLANCTSCHGQDQCVECHSFVSPHPRNWSEPGAAAKYAVGDGQVCFTCHSPTDPLLQGVGQ
;
A
#
# COMPACT_ATOMS: atom_id res chain seq x y z
N MET A 1 45.74 41.81 55.48
CA MET A 1 46.31 40.43 55.45
C MET A 1 45.20 39.46 55.05
N ARG A 2 45.50 38.62 54.06
CA ARG A 2 44.78 37.40 53.61
C ARG A 2 43.48 37.55 52.79
N THR A 3 43.73 37.70 51.50
CA THR A 3 42.95 37.16 50.37
C THR A 3 42.70 35.65 50.53
N LEU A 4 41.46 35.20 50.39
CA LEU A 4 41.09 33.80 50.16
C LEU A 4 40.84 33.60 48.66
N GLN A 5 41.76 32.91 48.00
CA GLN A 5 41.60 32.40 46.64
C GLN A 5 40.78 31.11 46.69
N SER A 6 39.63 31.07 46.00
CA SER A 6 38.94 29.82 45.68
C SER A 6 39.34 29.39 44.27
N THR A 7 40.16 28.36 44.20
CA THR A 7 40.50 27.63 42.97
C THR A 7 39.35 26.69 42.59
N VAL A 8 38.62 27.00 41.52
CA VAL A 8 37.73 26.03 40.85
C VAL A 8 38.52 25.40 39.69
N PRO A 9 38.57 24.06 39.55
CA PRO A 9 39.41 23.40 38.58
C PRO A 9 38.85 23.52 37.16
N ARG A 10 39.74 23.84 36.21
CA ARG A 10 39.50 23.99 34.76
C ARG A 10 39.25 22.65 34.04
N LEU A 11 38.43 21.76 34.59
CA LEU A 11 38.25 20.39 34.07
C LEU A 11 36.89 20.12 33.40
N CYS A 12 35.97 21.10 33.36
CA CYS A 12 34.64 20.88 32.77
C CYS A 12 34.42 21.45 31.36
N LEU A 13 35.34 22.25 30.80
CA LEU A 13 35.17 22.78 29.43
C LEU A 13 35.67 21.85 28.31
N GLY A 14 36.47 20.82 28.61
CA GLY A 14 37.01 19.91 27.60
C GLY A 14 36.03 18.84 27.09
N LEU A 15 34.99 18.51 27.87
CA LEU A 15 34.05 17.44 27.54
C LEU A 15 32.84 17.91 26.71
N ILE A 16 32.52 19.20 26.71
CA ILE A 16 31.40 19.74 25.92
C ILE A 16 31.81 19.95 24.45
N ALA A 17 33.08 20.29 24.19
CA ALA A 17 33.60 20.44 22.83
C ALA A 17 33.72 19.11 22.06
N ALA A 18 33.95 17.99 22.78
CA ALA A 18 34.04 16.66 22.15
C ALA A 18 32.66 16.10 21.75
N VAL A 19 31.59 16.47 22.44
CA VAL A 19 30.21 16.06 22.08
C VAL A 19 29.65 16.92 20.94
N ALA A 20 30.01 18.21 20.88
CA ALA A 20 29.63 19.07 19.76
C ALA A 20 30.34 18.71 18.44
N ALA A 21 31.58 18.20 18.50
CA ALA A 21 32.33 17.76 17.32
C ALA A 21 31.97 16.33 16.84
N TRP A 22 31.25 15.54 17.65
CA TRP A 22 30.69 14.24 17.28
C TRP A 22 29.24 14.31 16.77
N SER A 23 28.70 15.52 16.58
CA SER A 23 27.35 15.74 16.06
C SER A 23 27.30 16.09 14.57
N ILE A 24 28.45 16.07 13.87
CA ILE A 24 28.56 16.44 12.46
C ILE A 24 29.27 15.31 11.69
N ALA A 25 28.57 14.20 11.43
CA ALA A 25 28.87 13.26 10.34
C ALA A 25 27.89 12.05 10.27
N LEU A 26 26.66 12.18 10.79
CA LEU A 26 25.55 11.35 10.32
C LEU A 26 24.70 12.20 9.39
N ALA A 27 25.32 12.70 8.31
CA ALA A 27 24.57 12.95 7.10
C ALA A 27 24.01 11.59 6.69
N SER A 28 22.74 11.37 7.01
CA SER A 28 22.03 10.16 6.63
C SER A 28 22.29 9.92 5.14
N PRO A 29 22.76 8.72 4.72
CA PRO A 29 22.94 8.40 3.31
C PRO A 29 21.65 8.54 2.49
N TRP A 30 20.51 8.77 3.14
CA TRP A 30 19.21 9.00 2.52
C TRP A 30 19.06 10.33 1.79
N ALA A 31 20.01 11.27 1.91
CA ALA A 31 20.01 12.50 1.10
C ALA A 31 20.85 12.39 -0.19
N ALA A 32 21.62 11.31 -0.36
CA ALA A 32 22.35 11.05 -1.60
C ALA A 32 21.43 10.29 -2.57
N GLY A 33 20.79 11.02 -3.47
CA GLY A 33 20.18 10.48 -4.69
C GLY A 33 19.17 9.38 -4.44
N ARG A 34 17.93 9.75 -4.09
CA ARG A 34 16.84 8.98 -4.69
C ARG A 34 17.05 9.15 -6.20
N PRO A 35 17.15 8.07 -7.00
CA PRO A 35 17.02 8.25 -8.44
C PRO A 35 15.75 9.08 -8.62
N HIS A 36 15.82 10.17 -9.40
CA HIS A 36 14.61 10.86 -9.86
C HIS A 36 13.70 9.73 -10.34
N GLN A 37 12.62 9.48 -9.60
CA GLN A 37 11.71 8.43 -10.01
C GLN A 37 11.03 9.04 -11.21
N ASP A 38 11.33 8.47 -12.39
CA ASP A 38 10.72 8.88 -13.65
C ASP A 38 9.23 9.05 -13.41
N ARG A 39 8.69 10.16 -13.94
CA ARG A 39 7.25 10.42 -13.87
C ARG A 39 6.50 9.20 -14.37
N SER A 40 5.42 8.82 -13.70
CA SER A 40 4.62 7.64 -14.07
C SER A 40 4.24 7.68 -15.55
N LEU A 41 4.58 6.61 -16.29
CA LEU A 41 4.20 6.41 -17.69
C LEU A 41 2.67 6.37 -17.88
N GLU A 42 1.95 5.97 -16.83
CA GLU A 42 0.49 5.89 -16.85
C GLU A 42 -0.17 7.26 -16.71
N VAL A 43 0.45 8.18 -15.97
CA VAL A 43 -0.07 9.54 -15.78
C VAL A 43 0.44 10.47 -16.88
N TYR A 44 1.72 10.34 -17.22
CA TYR A 44 2.36 11.12 -18.27
C TYR A 44 2.84 10.12 -19.33
N PRO A 45 2.20 10.00 -20.50
CA PRO A 45 2.57 9.01 -21.51
C PRO A 45 3.94 9.30 -22.15
N ALA A 46 4.56 8.32 -22.82
CA ALA A 46 5.85 8.51 -23.49
C ALA A 46 5.79 9.68 -24.50
N GLN A 47 6.88 10.46 -24.56
CA GLN A 47 6.99 11.63 -25.44
C GLN A 47 8.17 11.45 -26.39
N GLU A 48 8.04 12.00 -27.58
CA GLU A 48 9.11 12.09 -28.57
C GLU A 48 9.27 13.56 -28.94
N ILE A 49 10.42 14.15 -28.61
CA ILE A 49 10.69 15.56 -28.87
C ILE A 49 11.97 15.65 -29.71
N PRO A 50 11.89 15.40 -31.03
CA PRO A 50 13.01 15.50 -31.96
C PRO A 50 13.30 16.97 -32.30
N LEU A 51 13.55 17.78 -31.26
CA LEU A 51 13.80 19.21 -31.33
C LEU A 51 14.95 19.58 -30.39
N THR A 52 15.91 20.32 -30.91
CA THR A 52 16.93 21.00 -30.11
C THR A 52 16.36 22.32 -29.61
N PHE A 53 16.18 22.43 -28.29
CA PHE A 53 15.70 23.64 -27.64
C PHE A 53 16.33 23.79 -26.25
N SER A 54 16.42 25.04 -25.76
CA SER A 54 16.91 25.34 -24.42
C SER A 54 16.06 26.40 -23.73
N HIS A 55 15.26 26.01 -22.72
CA HIS A 55 14.53 26.98 -21.88
C HIS A 55 15.50 27.91 -21.18
N ARG A 56 16.58 27.36 -20.60
CA ARG A 56 17.63 28.12 -19.92
C ARG A 56 18.17 29.28 -20.76
N ARG A 57 18.58 29.04 -22.01
CA ARG A 57 19.11 30.11 -22.89
C ARG A 57 18.08 31.19 -23.21
N HIS A 58 16.83 30.81 -23.44
CA HIS A 58 15.77 31.78 -23.75
C HIS A 58 15.41 32.63 -22.51
N LEU A 59 15.37 32.02 -21.33
CA LEU A 59 15.11 32.70 -20.07
C LEU A 59 16.29 33.60 -19.65
N GLU A 60 17.54 33.18 -19.88
CA GLU A 60 18.75 34.01 -19.70
C GLU A 60 18.73 35.27 -20.58
N SER A 61 18.03 35.21 -21.72
CA SER A 61 17.83 36.36 -22.63
C SER A 61 16.69 37.30 -22.20
N GLY A 62 16.03 37.02 -21.07
CA GLY A 62 14.96 37.85 -20.49
C GLY A 62 13.55 37.58 -21.03
N VAL A 63 13.39 36.56 -21.89
CA VAL A 63 12.07 36.16 -22.40
C VAL A 63 11.21 35.62 -21.26
N GLN A 64 9.93 36.01 -21.23
CA GLN A 64 8.97 35.54 -20.21
C GLN A 64 8.22 34.31 -20.71
N CYS A 65 7.82 33.39 -19.81
CA CYS A 65 7.16 32.12 -20.18
C CYS A 65 5.94 32.31 -21.10
N VAL A 66 5.11 33.30 -20.80
CA VAL A 66 3.85 33.57 -21.53
C VAL A 66 4.06 34.12 -22.95
N VAL A 67 5.28 34.52 -23.31
CA VAL A 67 5.60 34.92 -24.68
C VAL A 67 5.48 33.74 -25.64
N CYS A 68 5.87 32.54 -25.19
CA CYS A 68 5.77 31.31 -26.00
C CYS A 68 4.53 30.48 -25.62
N HIS A 69 4.15 30.47 -24.35
CA HIS A 69 3.06 29.65 -23.80
C HIS A 69 1.77 30.46 -23.59
N GLU A 70 1.41 31.36 -24.50
CA GLU A 70 0.27 32.29 -24.33
C GLU A 70 -1.06 31.57 -23.99
N SER A 71 -1.32 30.43 -24.64
CA SER A 71 -2.56 29.67 -24.52
C SER A 71 -2.83 29.08 -23.13
N VAL A 72 -1.81 29.00 -22.25
CA VAL A 72 -1.97 28.49 -20.88
C VAL A 72 -2.95 29.33 -20.06
N GLN A 73 -3.05 30.63 -20.34
CA GLN A 73 -3.90 31.55 -19.58
C GLN A 73 -5.39 31.21 -19.70
N THR A 74 -5.79 30.58 -20.81
CA THR A 74 -7.17 30.20 -21.09
C THR A 74 -7.36 28.68 -21.12
N SER A 75 -6.34 27.90 -20.77
CA SER A 75 -6.42 26.44 -20.83
C SER A 75 -7.24 25.87 -19.67
N GLY A 76 -8.36 25.27 -20.04
CA GLY A 76 -9.33 24.65 -19.14
C GLY A 76 -9.15 23.14 -18.99
N ASP A 77 -8.46 22.50 -19.92
CA ASP A 77 -8.31 21.04 -19.98
C ASP A 77 -6.86 20.63 -20.26
N VAL A 78 -6.48 19.46 -19.76
CA VAL A 78 -5.15 18.87 -19.98
C VAL A 78 -4.87 18.56 -21.46
N ARG A 79 -5.93 18.41 -22.27
CA ARG A 79 -5.86 18.14 -23.71
C ARG A 79 -5.59 19.39 -24.54
N ASP A 80 -5.68 20.57 -23.94
CA ASP A 80 -5.37 21.81 -24.64
C ASP A 80 -3.89 21.83 -25.06
N ARG A 81 -3.63 22.16 -26.32
CA ARG A 81 -2.26 22.25 -26.84
C ARG A 81 -1.62 23.55 -26.38
N ASN A 82 -0.89 23.47 -25.27
CA ASN A 82 -0.21 24.61 -24.62
C ASN A 82 1.28 24.72 -24.95
N LEU A 83 1.74 23.94 -25.92
CA LEU A 83 3.11 24.01 -26.44
C LEU A 83 3.19 25.04 -27.58
N PRO A 84 4.26 25.85 -27.66
CA PRO A 84 4.44 26.80 -28.75
C PRO A 84 4.47 26.08 -30.11
N GLY A 85 3.82 26.69 -31.10
CA GLY A 85 3.95 26.29 -32.49
C GLY A 85 5.15 26.96 -33.15
N HIS A 86 5.37 26.63 -34.43
CA HIS A 86 6.45 27.24 -35.22
C HIS A 86 6.34 28.78 -35.26
N ALA A 87 5.11 29.30 -35.38
CA ALA A 87 4.85 30.73 -35.44
C ALA A 87 5.34 31.51 -34.21
N GLN A 88 5.42 30.88 -33.03
CA GLN A 88 5.96 31.54 -31.83
C GLN A 88 7.49 31.69 -31.90
N CYS A 89 8.19 30.72 -32.49
CA CYS A 89 9.65 30.76 -32.62
C CYS A 89 10.07 31.85 -33.62
N SER A 90 9.38 31.92 -34.76
CA SER A 90 9.69 32.82 -35.88
C SER A 90 9.49 34.31 -35.58
N ILE A 91 8.82 34.66 -34.48
CA ILE A 91 8.72 36.06 -34.00
C ILE A 91 10.12 36.65 -33.80
N CYS A 92 11.08 35.85 -33.31
CA CYS A 92 12.49 36.25 -33.15
C CYS A 92 13.42 35.54 -34.14
N HIS A 93 13.15 34.27 -34.44
CA HIS A 93 13.99 33.41 -35.26
C HIS A 93 13.63 33.49 -36.76
N LEU A 94 13.88 34.66 -37.35
CA LEU A 94 13.52 34.96 -38.74
C LEU A 94 14.51 34.30 -39.73
N MET A 95 14.08 33.20 -40.36
CA MET A 95 14.83 32.50 -41.41
C MET A 95 15.12 33.38 -42.64
N THR A 96 14.29 34.40 -42.89
CA THR A 96 14.31 35.24 -44.09
C THR A 96 15.07 36.56 -43.91
N ALA A 97 15.51 36.90 -42.69
CA ALA A 97 16.14 38.18 -42.36
C ALA A 97 17.60 37.99 -41.89
N PRO A 98 18.54 37.76 -42.82
CA PRO A 98 19.93 37.42 -42.51
C PRO A 98 20.70 38.46 -41.68
N GLU A 99 20.28 39.73 -41.66
CA GLU A 99 20.88 40.83 -40.89
C GLU A 99 20.38 40.89 -39.44
N ALA A 100 19.18 40.37 -39.15
CA ALA A 100 18.64 40.22 -37.80
C ALA A 100 19.40 39.17 -36.97
N ALA A 101 20.23 38.36 -37.65
CA ALA A 101 21.12 37.35 -37.09
C ALA A 101 22.04 37.85 -35.95
N SER A 102 22.32 39.15 -35.93
CA SER A 102 23.16 39.79 -34.91
C SER A 102 22.45 39.97 -33.56
N LEU A 103 21.11 39.95 -33.55
CA LEU A 103 20.27 40.05 -32.35
C LEU A 103 19.73 38.68 -31.92
N PHE A 104 19.46 37.79 -32.87
CA PHE A 104 19.01 36.41 -32.64
C PHE A 104 19.75 35.47 -33.59
N PRO A 105 20.29 34.32 -33.15
CA PRO A 105 21.00 33.41 -34.04
C PRO A 105 20.11 32.98 -35.22
N ARG A 106 20.65 32.96 -36.44
CA ARG A 106 19.95 32.35 -37.58
C ARG A 106 19.63 30.91 -37.23
N SER A 107 18.39 30.52 -37.48
CA SER A 107 17.85 29.20 -37.22
C SER A 107 17.38 28.61 -38.54
N ASP A 108 18.28 27.97 -39.28
CA ASP A 108 17.83 27.07 -40.33
C ASP A 108 17.07 25.88 -39.71
N CYS A 109 16.38 25.10 -40.53
CA CYS A 109 15.59 23.98 -40.01
C CYS A 109 16.46 23.00 -39.20
N ALA A 110 17.71 22.78 -39.61
CA ALA A 110 18.65 21.88 -38.94
C ALA A 110 19.10 22.37 -37.56
N ALA A 111 19.09 23.69 -37.30
CA ALA A 111 19.43 24.24 -35.98
C ALA A 111 18.43 23.82 -34.89
N CYS A 112 17.17 23.56 -35.28
CA CYS A 112 16.11 23.16 -34.37
C CYS A 112 15.75 21.68 -34.53
N HIS A 113 15.68 21.18 -35.76
CA HIS A 113 15.25 19.82 -36.07
C HIS A 113 16.45 18.92 -36.32
N GLU A 114 16.78 18.09 -35.33
CA GLU A 114 17.94 17.20 -35.38
C GLU A 114 17.83 16.23 -36.57
N GLY A 115 18.85 16.23 -37.43
CA GLY A 115 18.90 15.35 -38.60
C GLY A 115 17.99 15.75 -39.76
N HIS A 116 17.33 16.92 -39.71
CA HIS A 116 16.50 17.39 -40.82
C HIS A 116 17.31 18.16 -41.87
N GLU A 117 17.41 17.59 -43.07
CA GLU A 117 18.01 18.24 -44.25
C GLU A 117 16.88 18.70 -45.20
N GLY A 118 16.59 20.00 -45.25
CA GLY A 118 15.51 20.56 -46.07
C GLY A 118 14.77 21.70 -45.37
N GLY A 119 13.76 22.28 -46.06
CA GLY A 119 12.96 23.37 -45.51
C GLY A 119 13.57 24.76 -45.74
N VAL A 120 13.43 25.29 -46.95
CA VAL A 120 13.63 26.72 -47.20
C VAL A 120 12.29 27.45 -46.97
N PRO A 121 12.29 28.76 -46.70
CA PRO A 121 11.04 29.53 -46.47
C PRO A 121 9.98 29.36 -47.58
N GLU A 122 10.38 29.03 -48.80
CA GLU A 122 9.50 28.71 -49.94
C GLU A 122 8.66 27.44 -49.75
N HIS A 123 8.96 26.63 -48.74
CA HIS A 123 8.20 25.44 -48.36
C HIS A 123 7.19 25.69 -47.24
N LEU A 124 7.00 26.95 -46.84
CA LEU A 124 6.04 27.37 -45.83
C LEU A 124 4.94 28.25 -46.45
N ASP A 125 3.74 28.21 -45.90
CA ASP A 125 2.66 29.14 -46.22
C ASP A 125 2.80 30.48 -45.46
N ALA A 126 1.83 31.39 -45.62
CA ALA A 126 1.84 32.70 -44.98
C ALA A 126 1.75 32.60 -43.44
N GLU A 127 1.16 31.51 -42.95
CA GLU A 127 1.03 31.14 -41.54
C GLU A 127 2.22 30.32 -41.02
N GLN A 128 3.27 30.17 -41.84
CA GLN A 128 4.52 29.46 -41.54
C GLN A 128 4.32 27.97 -41.27
N GLN A 129 3.26 27.39 -41.83
CA GLN A 129 3.03 25.94 -41.86
C GLN A 129 3.66 25.33 -43.10
N PRO A 130 4.15 24.07 -43.04
CA PRO A 130 4.65 23.37 -44.22
C PRO A 130 3.58 23.25 -45.32
N LEU A 131 3.96 23.53 -46.57
CA LEU A 131 3.13 23.21 -47.74
C LEU A 131 2.85 21.69 -47.79
N PRO A 132 1.72 21.23 -48.38
CA PRO A 132 1.28 19.83 -48.29
C PRO A 132 2.34 18.77 -48.64
N ASP A 133 3.16 19.06 -49.67
CA ASP A 133 4.20 18.17 -50.22
C ASP A 133 5.62 18.52 -49.73
N ALA A 134 5.76 19.49 -48.83
CA ALA A 134 7.07 19.87 -48.29
C ALA A 134 7.66 18.77 -47.39
N PRO A 135 8.99 18.55 -47.42
CA PRO A 135 9.66 17.71 -46.43
C PRO A 135 9.37 18.24 -45.02
N ARG A 136 8.88 17.38 -44.13
CA ARG A 136 8.55 17.75 -42.75
C ARG A 136 9.61 17.21 -41.79
N PRO A 137 9.99 17.97 -40.76
CA PRO A 137 10.78 17.41 -39.67
C PRO A 137 9.96 16.34 -38.92
N PRO A 138 10.63 15.43 -38.19
CA PRO A 138 9.95 14.50 -37.30
C PRO A 138 9.00 15.25 -36.35
N GLU A 139 7.83 14.66 -36.11
CA GLU A 139 6.79 15.29 -35.31
C GLU A 139 7.18 15.32 -33.83
N VAL A 140 6.86 16.44 -33.16
CA VAL A 140 6.92 16.51 -31.69
C VAL A 140 5.65 15.87 -31.13
N VAL A 141 5.82 14.69 -30.53
CA VAL A 141 4.76 13.93 -29.87
C VAL A 141 4.83 14.19 -28.37
N PHE A 142 3.91 15.01 -27.88
CA PHE A 142 3.73 15.27 -26.46
C PHE A 142 2.29 14.95 -26.06
N PRO A 143 1.99 13.70 -25.69
CA PRO A 143 0.63 13.31 -25.31
C PRO A 143 0.18 14.05 -24.05
N HIS A 144 -1.13 14.27 -23.96
CA HIS A 144 -1.71 14.86 -22.76
C HIS A 144 -1.60 13.90 -21.57
N ALA A 145 -1.52 14.45 -20.36
CA ALA A 145 -1.51 13.65 -19.15
C ALA A 145 -2.89 13.04 -18.88
N HIS A 146 -2.92 11.86 -18.27
CA HIS A 146 -4.15 11.17 -17.89
C HIS A 146 -4.68 11.63 -16.53
N LEU A 147 -4.92 12.92 -16.41
CA LEU A 147 -5.45 13.57 -15.21
C LEU A 147 -6.35 14.74 -15.58
N LYS A 148 -7.15 15.20 -14.62
CA LYS A 148 -7.95 16.42 -14.73
C LYS A 148 -7.11 17.60 -14.25
N PHE A 149 -6.93 18.59 -15.11
CA PHE A 149 -6.20 19.80 -14.76
C PHE A 149 -6.62 20.97 -15.66
N SER A 150 -6.62 22.17 -15.08
CA SER A 150 -6.89 23.43 -15.77
C SER A 150 -5.82 24.44 -15.36
N HIS A 151 -5.05 24.98 -16.31
CA HIS A 151 -4.11 26.06 -16.01
C HIS A 151 -4.85 27.33 -15.59
N GLN A 152 -5.90 27.71 -16.33
CA GLN A 152 -6.69 28.91 -16.07
C GLN A 152 -7.22 28.94 -14.63
N LEU A 153 -7.80 27.83 -14.16
CA LEU A 153 -8.32 27.75 -12.79
C LEU A 153 -7.21 27.99 -11.74
N HIS A 154 -6.01 27.43 -11.94
CA HIS A 154 -4.92 27.61 -10.99
C HIS A 154 -4.34 29.03 -11.01
N LEU A 155 -4.20 29.62 -12.21
CA LEU A 155 -3.77 31.00 -12.38
C LEU A 155 -4.77 31.98 -11.76
N ASP A 156 -6.07 31.76 -11.92
CA ASP A 156 -7.15 32.55 -11.30
C ASP A 156 -7.14 32.48 -9.77
N LYS A 157 -6.56 31.40 -9.21
CA LYS A 157 -6.36 31.22 -7.77
C LYS A 157 -5.01 31.75 -7.27
N GLY A 158 -4.21 32.34 -8.16
CA GLY A 158 -2.94 32.99 -7.81
C GLY A 158 -1.73 32.06 -7.76
N ALA A 159 -1.83 30.83 -8.30
CA ALA A 159 -0.65 30.00 -8.52
C ALA A 159 0.26 30.63 -9.58
N VAL A 160 1.57 30.51 -9.42
CA VAL A 160 2.55 30.95 -10.40
C VAL A 160 3.25 29.77 -11.08
N CYS A 161 3.78 29.97 -12.28
CA CYS A 161 4.32 28.89 -13.12
C CYS A 161 5.36 28.02 -12.37
N LEU A 162 6.22 28.67 -11.59
CA LEU A 162 7.32 28.02 -10.87
C LEU A 162 6.87 27.25 -9.62
N ASP A 163 5.63 27.41 -9.16
CA ASP A 163 5.08 26.60 -8.07
C ASP A 163 5.02 25.11 -8.49
N CYS A 164 4.81 24.84 -9.78
CA CYS A 164 4.74 23.49 -10.34
C CYS A 164 5.92 23.15 -11.26
N HIS A 165 6.38 24.10 -12.08
CA HIS A 165 7.45 23.92 -13.07
C HIS A 165 8.80 24.45 -12.60
N GLY A 166 9.13 24.24 -11.31
CA GLY A 166 10.28 24.86 -10.66
C GLY A 166 11.65 24.54 -11.26
N THR A 167 11.79 23.45 -12.02
CA THR A 167 13.07 23.03 -12.64
C THR A 167 13.22 23.48 -14.10
N VAL A 168 12.17 24.03 -14.72
CA VAL A 168 12.21 24.49 -16.13
C VAL A 168 13.27 25.57 -16.36
N PRO A 169 13.47 26.57 -15.48
CA PRO A 169 14.46 27.62 -15.71
C PRO A 169 15.89 27.12 -15.92
N ASP A 170 16.24 26.00 -15.28
CA ASP A 170 17.58 25.43 -15.32
C ASP A 170 17.71 24.28 -16.33
N THR A 171 16.66 24.02 -17.12
CA THR A 171 16.62 22.92 -18.08
C THR A 171 16.83 23.43 -19.50
N ASP A 172 17.57 22.67 -20.31
CA ASP A 172 17.59 22.93 -21.76
C ASP A 172 16.28 22.44 -22.39
N LEU A 173 16.18 21.16 -22.75
CA LEU A 173 14.95 20.57 -23.27
C LEU A 173 14.06 20.09 -22.13
N ALA A 174 12.93 20.74 -21.90
CA ALA A 174 11.97 20.29 -20.89
C ALA A 174 11.26 19.03 -21.38
N THR A 175 11.23 18.01 -20.53
CA THR A 175 10.56 16.74 -20.77
C THR A 175 9.50 16.52 -19.70
N ARG A 176 8.95 15.31 -19.66
CA ARG A 176 8.15 14.84 -18.53
C ARG A 176 8.80 15.07 -17.18
N ASP A 177 10.12 15.08 -17.08
CA ASP A 177 10.80 15.23 -15.79
C ASP A 177 10.53 16.59 -15.15
N GLN A 178 10.19 17.60 -15.96
CA GLN A 178 9.81 18.94 -15.54
C GLN A 178 8.29 19.11 -15.30
N LEU A 179 7.49 18.04 -15.45
CA LEU A 179 6.07 18.04 -15.07
C LEU A 179 5.94 17.83 -13.54
N PRO A 180 4.89 18.39 -12.90
CA PRO A 180 4.73 18.29 -11.45
C PRO A 180 4.44 16.85 -11.00
N GLU A 181 5.01 16.48 -9.86
CA GLU A 181 4.63 15.26 -9.15
C GLU A 181 3.33 15.46 -8.37
N MET A 182 2.63 14.36 -8.06
CA MET A 182 1.47 14.39 -7.16
C MET A 182 1.78 15.12 -5.84
N GLY A 183 2.97 14.93 -5.28
CA GLY A 183 3.41 15.63 -4.07
C GLY A 183 3.40 17.15 -4.18
N THR A 184 3.66 17.68 -5.38
CA THR A 184 3.61 19.12 -5.69
C THR A 184 2.18 19.64 -5.58
N CYS A 185 1.22 18.94 -6.21
CA CYS A 185 -0.19 19.29 -6.15
C CYS A 185 -0.69 19.35 -4.70
N LEU A 186 -0.27 18.38 -3.89
CA LEU A 186 -0.69 18.20 -2.51
C LEU A 186 -0.09 19.21 -1.52
N THR A 187 0.85 20.06 -1.95
CA THR A 187 1.29 21.21 -1.15
C THR A 187 0.16 22.23 -0.94
N CYS A 188 -0.82 22.24 -1.85
CA CYS A 188 -2.02 23.07 -1.79
C CYS A 188 -3.32 22.23 -1.73
N HIS A 189 -3.35 21.06 -2.34
CA HIS A 189 -4.47 20.12 -2.26
C HIS A 189 -4.39 19.26 -0.98
N ASP A 190 -4.49 19.93 0.17
CA ASP A 190 -4.34 19.34 1.51
C ASP A 190 -5.67 19.09 2.24
N GLY A 191 -6.80 19.38 1.58
CA GLY A 191 -8.15 19.32 2.14
C GLY A 191 -8.58 20.61 2.85
N GLY A 192 -7.66 21.55 3.07
CA GLY A 192 -7.94 22.88 3.62
C GLY A 192 -7.96 23.96 2.55
N LYS A 193 -6.85 24.17 1.85
CA LYS A 193 -6.75 25.19 0.78
C LYS A 193 -7.47 24.76 -0.49
N ALA A 194 -7.33 23.50 -0.86
CA ALA A 194 -8.01 22.86 -1.97
C ALA A 194 -8.32 21.40 -1.64
N SER A 195 -9.29 20.82 -2.34
CA SER A 195 -9.70 19.42 -2.14
C SER A 195 -8.51 18.47 -2.31
N SER A 196 -8.29 17.60 -1.32
CA SER A 196 -7.36 16.47 -1.41
C SER A 196 -8.05 15.18 -1.86
N ASP A 197 -9.32 15.24 -2.28
CA ASP A 197 -10.03 14.06 -2.80
C ASP A 197 -9.37 13.59 -4.10
N CYS A 198 -9.01 12.31 -4.17
CA CYS A 198 -8.29 11.73 -5.29
C CYS A 198 -9.00 11.94 -6.64
N ARG A 199 -10.34 11.93 -6.65
CA ARG A 199 -11.18 12.09 -7.86
C ARG A 199 -11.15 13.50 -8.42
N THR A 200 -10.64 14.47 -7.65
CA THR A 200 -10.41 15.84 -8.10
C THR A 200 -9.45 15.85 -9.30
N CYS A 201 -8.40 15.05 -9.23
CA CYS A 201 -7.33 15.01 -10.24
C CYS A 201 -7.37 13.72 -11.06
N HIS A 202 -7.66 12.58 -10.46
CA HIS A 202 -7.65 11.31 -11.17
C HIS A 202 -8.93 11.09 -11.99
N LEU A 203 -8.76 10.38 -13.11
CA LEU A 203 -9.86 9.89 -13.92
C LEU A 203 -10.62 8.79 -13.14
N GLN A 204 -11.87 8.56 -13.51
CA GLN A 204 -12.73 7.58 -12.86
C GLN A 204 -13.21 6.56 -13.89
N ASP A 205 -13.40 5.33 -13.43
CA ASP A 205 -14.04 4.27 -14.20
C ASP A 205 -15.57 4.46 -14.26
N ALA A 206 -16.25 3.55 -14.96
CA ALA A 206 -17.71 3.57 -15.08
C ALA A 206 -18.45 3.34 -13.75
N GLY A 207 -17.77 2.76 -12.75
CA GLY A 207 -18.29 2.53 -11.40
C GLY A 207 -18.09 3.72 -10.45
N GLY A 208 -17.41 4.78 -10.88
CA GLY A 208 -17.10 5.95 -10.06
C GLY A 208 -15.87 5.77 -9.15
N HIS A 209 -15.12 4.68 -9.29
CA HIS A 209 -13.83 4.48 -8.64
C HIS A 209 -12.74 5.14 -9.49
N LEU A 210 -11.54 5.33 -8.94
CA LEU A 210 -10.42 5.80 -9.74
C LEU A 210 -10.08 4.83 -10.86
N ASP A 211 -9.86 5.36 -12.05
CA ASP A 211 -9.28 4.60 -13.15
C ASP A 211 -7.82 4.26 -12.81
N LEU A 212 -7.56 2.98 -12.55
CA LEU A 212 -6.25 2.48 -12.17
C LEU A 212 -5.38 2.13 -13.38
N MET A 213 -5.91 2.17 -14.61
CA MET A 213 -5.16 1.91 -15.84
C MET A 213 -5.52 2.93 -16.93
N PRO A 214 -5.35 4.25 -16.66
CA PRO A 214 -5.86 5.26 -17.57
C PRO A 214 -5.07 5.34 -18.89
N GLY A 215 -3.86 4.78 -18.94
CA GLY A 215 -3.07 4.61 -20.17
C GLY A 215 -3.15 3.21 -20.79
N GLY A 216 -3.91 2.29 -20.19
CA GLY A 216 -3.95 0.88 -20.60
C GLY A 216 -2.65 0.10 -20.35
N GLY A 217 -1.71 0.66 -19.59
CA GLY A 217 -0.45 0.05 -19.22
C GLY A 217 -0.49 -0.60 -17.84
N ASP A 218 0.46 -0.23 -16.99
CA ASP A 218 0.59 -0.76 -15.63
C ASP A 218 -0.48 -0.21 -14.67
N LEU A 219 -0.70 -0.93 -13.56
CA LEU A 219 -1.59 -0.45 -12.49
C LEU A 219 -1.02 0.79 -11.80
N LEU A 220 -1.82 1.86 -11.80
CA LEU A 220 -1.58 3.07 -11.02
C LEU A 220 -1.79 2.79 -9.53
N MET A 221 -0.67 2.68 -8.81
CA MET A 221 -0.68 2.47 -7.36
C MET A 221 -0.35 3.76 -6.60
N PRO A 222 -1.08 4.08 -5.51
CA PRO A 222 -0.72 5.19 -4.63
C PRO A 222 0.70 5.03 -4.09
N ARG A 223 1.49 6.11 -4.10
CA ARG A 223 2.83 6.18 -3.50
C ARG A 223 2.90 7.28 -2.43
N GLY A 224 3.80 7.10 -1.46
CA GLY A 224 4.12 8.12 -0.46
C GLY A 224 3.26 8.07 0.81
N ARG A 225 3.00 9.25 1.40
CA ARG A 225 2.42 9.43 2.75
C ARG A 225 0.96 8.98 2.89
N PHE A 226 0.30 8.58 1.80
CA PHE A 226 -1.13 8.24 1.78
C PHE A 226 -1.48 6.86 2.34
N ARG A 227 -0.58 6.16 3.05
CA ARG A 227 -0.85 4.78 3.49
C ARG A 227 -0.17 4.37 4.81
N PRO A 228 -0.93 3.68 5.68
CA PRO A 228 -0.50 2.52 6.46
C PRO A 228 -0.38 1.23 5.61
N ASP A 229 -1.14 1.13 4.52
CA ASP A 229 -1.23 -0.06 3.66
C ASP A 229 -0.55 0.18 2.29
N ASN A 230 0.71 -0.22 2.15
CA ASN A 230 1.31 -0.21 0.83
C ASN A 230 0.95 -1.52 0.11
N HIS A 231 0.36 -1.43 -1.09
CA HIS A 231 0.10 -2.55 -2.03
C HIS A 231 1.35 -3.35 -2.44
N ARG A 232 2.50 -3.02 -1.85
CA ARG A 232 3.80 -3.67 -2.04
C ARG A 232 4.23 -4.44 -0.79
N ASN A 233 3.42 -4.43 0.27
CA ASN A 233 3.70 -5.14 1.50
C ASN A 233 3.32 -6.61 1.28
N PRO A 234 4.28 -7.55 1.32
CA PRO A 234 3.97 -8.96 1.19
C PRO A 234 3.07 -9.49 2.32
N PHE A 235 2.89 -8.72 3.40
CA PHE A 235 2.02 -9.05 4.53
C PHE A 235 0.70 -8.27 4.53
N TRP A 236 0.29 -7.67 3.41
CA TRP A 236 -1.01 -7.01 3.27
C TRP A 236 -2.14 -7.88 3.85
N THR A 237 -2.15 -9.16 3.49
CA THR A 237 -3.19 -10.15 3.87
C THR A 237 -3.35 -10.27 5.37
N HIS A 238 -2.27 -10.08 6.12
CA HIS A 238 -2.27 -10.14 7.58
C HIS A 238 -2.43 -8.77 8.27
N GLN A 239 -2.14 -7.65 7.59
CA GLN A 239 -2.00 -6.34 8.23
C GLN A 239 -3.06 -5.31 7.79
N HIS A 240 -3.79 -5.59 6.72
CA HIS A 240 -4.79 -4.66 6.19
C HIS A 240 -5.95 -4.41 7.15
N GLN A 241 -6.23 -5.31 8.10
CA GLN A 241 -7.31 -5.14 9.08
C GLN A 241 -7.19 -3.80 9.80
N ALA A 242 -5.98 -3.43 10.24
CA ALA A 242 -5.75 -2.17 10.94
C ALA A 242 -6.05 -0.96 10.05
N ALA A 243 -5.68 -1.02 8.77
CA ALA A 243 -5.95 0.03 7.80
C ALA A 243 -7.44 0.11 7.44
N ALA A 244 -8.10 -1.04 7.26
CA ALA A 244 -9.52 -1.16 6.95
C ALA A 244 -10.42 -0.68 8.09
N LEU A 245 -10.02 -0.90 9.35
CA LEU A 245 -10.75 -0.39 10.52
C LEU A 245 -10.62 1.14 10.68
N MET A 246 -9.49 1.71 10.29
CA MET A 246 -9.20 3.13 10.48
C MET A 246 -9.83 4.00 9.39
N THR A 247 -9.73 3.57 8.13
CA THR A 247 -10.15 4.37 6.96
C THR A 247 -10.69 3.48 5.84
N PRO A 248 -11.84 2.82 6.00
CA PRO A 248 -12.40 1.95 4.97
C PRO A 248 -12.75 2.72 3.68
N GLU A 249 -13.16 3.98 3.80
CA GLU A 249 -13.58 4.82 2.66
C GLU A 249 -12.41 5.17 1.72
N ALA A 250 -11.18 5.18 2.24
CA ALA A 250 -9.98 5.41 1.45
C ALA A 250 -9.70 4.24 0.49
N CYS A 251 -10.13 3.02 0.84
CA CYS A 251 -10.03 1.85 -0.02
C CYS A 251 -11.10 1.90 -1.11
N THR A 252 -12.34 2.25 -0.74
CA THR A 252 -13.48 2.33 -1.68
C THR A 252 -13.41 3.51 -2.65
N THR A 253 -12.36 4.33 -2.57
CA THR A 253 -12.03 5.32 -3.61
C THR A 253 -11.45 4.66 -4.86
N CYS A 254 -10.77 3.52 -4.69
CA CYS A 254 -10.11 2.77 -5.76
C CYS A 254 -10.73 1.40 -6.00
N HIS A 255 -11.20 0.74 -4.94
CA HIS A 255 -11.67 -0.65 -4.97
C HIS A 255 -13.18 -0.72 -4.80
N ALA A 256 -13.83 -1.57 -5.58
CA ALA A 256 -15.24 -1.88 -5.41
C ALA A 256 -15.47 -2.75 -4.16
N PRO A 257 -16.63 -2.62 -3.48
CA PRO A 257 -16.96 -3.46 -2.34
C PRO A 257 -16.91 -4.97 -2.63
N SER A 258 -17.20 -5.37 -3.86
CA SER A 258 -17.08 -6.77 -4.30
C SER A 258 -15.66 -7.32 -4.20
N GLU A 259 -14.63 -6.49 -4.38
CA GLU A 259 -13.23 -6.93 -4.29
C GLU A 259 -12.80 -7.24 -2.86
N CYS A 260 -13.46 -6.64 -1.86
CA CYS A 260 -13.32 -7.06 -0.47
C CYS A 260 -13.98 -8.42 -0.25
N LEU A 261 -15.19 -8.60 -0.82
CA LEU A 261 -15.94 -9.83 -0.70
C LEU A 261 -15.23 -11.01 -1.35
N ASP A 262 -14.56 -10.83 -2.49
CA ASP A 262 -13.78 -11.88 -3.17
C ASP A 262 -12.85 -12.68 -2.22
N CYS A 263 -12.28 -12.03 -1.19
CA CYS A 263 -11.48 -12.71 -0.17
C CYS A 263 -12.30 -13.10 1.07
N HIS A 264 -13.24 -12.25 1.51
CA HIS A 264 -14.04 -12.48 2.71
C HIS A 264 -15.16 -13.52 2.54
N ASP A 265 -15.56 -13.83 1.31
CA ASP A 265 -16.50 -14.90 0.95
C ASP A 265 -15.77 -16.21 0.59
N GLY A 266 -14.44 -16.19 0.57
CA GLY A 266 -13.59 -17.35 0.28
C GLY A 266 -13.46 -17.70 -1.21
N THR A 267 -13.90 -16.85 -2.13
CA THR A 267 -13.78 -17.08 -3.59
C THR A 267 -12.33 -17.06 -4.05
N ARG A 268 -11.52 -16.14 -3.51
CA ARG A 268 -10.07 -16.07 -3.73
C ARG A 268 -9.34 -16.76 -2.59
N LYS A 269 -8.37 -17.59 -2.95
CA LYS A 269 -7.49 -18.32 -2.02
C LYS A 269 -6.04 -17.90 -2.26
N PRO A 270 -5.56 -16.86 -1.56
CA PRO A 270 -4.20 -16.36 -1.73
C PRO A 270 -3.18 -17.47 -1.41
N LEU A 271 -2.17 -17.66 -2.25
CA LEU A 271 -1.20 -18.75 -2.11
C LEU A 271 -0.23 -18.56 -0.93
N ASP A 272 -0.13 -17.36 -0.38
CA ASP A 272 0.58 -17.03 0.85
C ASP A 272 -0.12 -17.58 2.10
N LEU A 273 -1.44 -17.76 2.05
CA LEU A 273 -2.24 -18.40 3.11
C LEU A 273 -2.65 -19.85 2.77
N HIS A 274 -2.79 -20.14 1.48
CA HIS A 274 -3.18 -21.44 0.93
C HIS A 274 -2.12 -21.93 -0.06
N PRO A 275 -0.94 -22.35 0.42
CA PRO A 275 0.11 -22.82 -0.46
C PRO A 275 -0.37 -24.06 -1.24
N SER A 276 0.18 -24.29 -2.43
CA SER A 276 -0.28 -25.38 -3.29
C SER A 276 -0.07 -26.78 -2.69
N ASP A 277 0.77 -26.91 -1.67
CA ASP A 277 1.02 -28.13 -0.90
C ASP A 277 0.28 -28.14 0.46
N TRP A 278 -0.72 -27.28 0.66
CA TRP A 278 -1.47 -27.10 1.91
C TRP A 278 -1.85 -28.42 2.60
N ILE A 279 -2.35 -29.42 1.85
CA ILE A 279 -2.74 -30.72 2.44
C ILE A 279 -1.56 -31.38 3.18
N MET A 280 -0.33 -31.17 2.74
CA MET A 280 0.89 -31.73 3.35
C MET A 280 1.47 -30.86 4.47
N SER A 281 1.22 -29.55 4.47
CA SER A 281 1.84 -28.59 5.39
C SER A 281 0.90 -28.07 6.49
N HIS A 282 -0.41 -28.13 6.28
CA HIS A 282 -1.41 -27.50 7.15
C HIS A 282 -1.42 -28.02 8.59
N GLY A 283 -1.06 -29.28 8.83
CA GLY A 283 -1.04 -29.83 10.19
C GLY A 283 -0.06 -29.09 11.11
N LEU A 284 1.10 -28.67 10.59
CA LEU A 284 2.08 -27.88 11.34
C LEU A 284 1.63 -26.42 11.49
N GLU A 285 1.03 -25.87 10.45
CA GLU A 285 0.57 -24.49 10.41
C GLU A 285 -0.65 -24.28 11.30
N ALA A 286 -1.68 -25.13 11.20
CA ALA A 286 -2.86 -25.11 12.06
C ALA A 286 -2.51 -25.28 13.54
N ASN A 287 -1.50 -26.09 13.89
CA ASN A 287 -1.04 -26.23 15.27
C ASN A 287 -0.41 -24.92 15.82
N ARG A 288 0.26 -24.16 14.95
CA ARG A 288 0.96 -22.92 15.33
C ARG A 288 0.10 -21.65 15.18
N ARG A 289 -0.92 -21.68 14.32
CA ARG A 289 -1.67 -20.51 13.83
C ARG A 289 -3.19 -20.73 13.78
N SER A 290 -3.74 -21.58 14.66
CA SER A 290 -5.18 -21.92 14.68
C SER A 290 -6.10 -20.70 14.74
N VAL A 291 -5.69 -19.63 15.42
CA VAL A 291 -6.46 -18.37 15.54
C VAL A 291 -6.51 -17.58 14.23
N GLU A 292 -5.45 -17.64 13.41
CA GLU A 292 -5.40 -16.92 12.13
C GLU A 292 -6.37 -17.57 11.12
N CYS A 293 -6.43 -18.90 11.11
CA CYS A 293 -7.37 -19.64 10.25
C CYS A 293 -8.83 -19.41 10.67
N ALA A 294 -9.09 -19.27 11.97
CA ALA A 294 -10.41 -19.00 12.53
C ALA A 294 -11.00 -17.64 12.13
N ALA A 295 -10.18 -16.75 11.54
CA ALA A 295 -10.66 -15.48 11.00
C ALA A 295 -11.56 -15.67 9.76
N CYS A 296 -11.38 -16.76 9.01
CA CYS A 296 -12.15 -17.05 7.81
C CYS A 296 -12.87 -18.42 7.85
N HIS A 297 -12.34 -19.39 8.61
CA HIS A 297 -12.89 -20.74 8.69
C HIS A 297 -13.50 -21.03 10.06
N ASP A 298 -14.67 -21.67 10.08
CA ASP A 298 -15.16 -22.30 11.30
C ASP A 298 -14.37 -23.59 11.55
N SER A 299 -13.41 -23.52 12.48
CA SER A 299 -12.56 -24.65 12.86
C SER A 299 -13.33 -25.88 13.35
N GLN A 300 -14.57 -25.73 13.84
CA GLN A 300 -15.36 -26.86 14.34
C GLN A 300 -15.96 -27.66 13.20
N THR A 301 -16.55 -27.00 12.21
CA THR A 301 -17.22 -27.67 11.09
C THR A 301 -16.25 -27.97 9.95
N PHE A 302 -15.45 -26.99 9.53
CA PHE A 302 -14.57 -27.12 8.37
C PHE A 302 -13.48 -28.18 8.55
N CYS A 303 -12.76 -28.15 9.67
CA CYS A 303 -11.66 -29.08 9.92
C CYS A 303 -12.20 -30.51 10.11
N GLN A 304 -13.30 -30.68 10.83
CA GLN A 304 -13.92 -31.98 11.05
C GLN A 304 -14.46 -32.56 9.75
N ASP A 305 -15.26 -31.81 8.98
CA ASP A 305 -15.87 -32.31 7.74
C ASP A 305 -14.81 -32.73 6.72
N CYS A 306 -13.77 -31.93 6.54
CA CYS A 306 -12.68 -32.26 5.63
C CYS A 306 -11.91 -33.49 6.11
N HIS A 307 -11.60 -33.58 7.40
CA HIS A 307 -10.88 -34.74 7.94
C HIS A 307 -11.72 -36.02 7.93
N VAL A 308 -13.04 -35.91 8.10
CA VAL A 308 -14.00 -37.02 7.99
C VAL A 308 -14.09 -37.48 6.54
N GLN A 309 -14.26 -36.54 5.61
CA GLN A 309 -14.32 -36.84 4.18
C GLN A 309 -12.99 -37.41 3.65
N ALA A 310 -11.86 -36.94 4.18
CA ALA A 310 -10.54 -37.43 3.84
C ALA A 310 -10.15 -38.72 4.60
N GLU A 311 -11.05 -39.23 5.44
CA GLU A 311 -10.83 -40.45 6.25
C GLU A 311 -9.57 -40.38 7.14
N VAL A 312 -9.19 -39.18 7.54
CA VAL A 312 -8.04 -38.91 8.43
C VAL A 312 -8.49 -38.59 9.87
N THR A 313 -9.80 -38.42 10.12
CA THR A 313 -10.36 -38.43 11.48
C THR A 313 -10.40 -39.86 12.04
N PRO A 314 -9.89 -40.11 13.26
CA PRO A 314 -10.20 -41.32 14.00
C PRO A 314 -11.56 -41.17 14.68
N GLY A 315 -12.54 -42.01 14.36
CA GLY A 315 -13.73 -42.12 15.21
C GLY A 315 -15.05 -42.40 14.51
N VAL A 316 -15.16 -43.55 13.85
CA VAL A 316 -16.43 -44.27 13.87
C VAL A 316 -16.13 -45.65 14.42
N PHE A 317 -16.08 -45.83 15.75
CA PHE A 317 -16.47 -47.09 16.41
C PHE A 317 -16.55 -46.90 17.93
N PRO A 318 -17.63 -47.37 18.58
CA PRO A 318 -17.71 -47.49 20.02
C PRO A 318 -16.90 -48.72 20.46
N GLY A 319 -16.02 -48.54 21.45
CA GLY A 319 -15.42 -49.65 22.18
C GLY A 319 -13.91 -49.77 22.05
N THR A 320 -13.24 -49.28 23.10
CA THR A 320 -11.89 -49.64 23.55
C THR A 320 -10.72 -49.30 22.62
N GLN A 321 -9.81 -48.50 23.19
CA GLN A 321 -8.44 -48.23 22.75
C GLN A 321 -8.29 -46.97 21.88
N SER A 322 -7.90 -45.92 22.57
CA SER A 322 -7.11 -44.80 22.08
C SER A 322 -6.09 -45.25 21.03
N ASP A 323 -6.17 -44.61 19.85
CA ASP A 323 -5.36 -44.74 18.65
C ASP A 323 -5.37 -46.13 17.96
N PRO A 324 -5.87 -46.23 16.71
CA PRO A 324 -5.72 -47.44 15.90
C PRO A 324 -4.25 -47.79 15.69
N PRO A 325 -3.88 -49.08 15.74
CA PRO A 325 -2.54 -49.52 15.36
C PRO A 325 -2.25 -49.11 13.91
N GLY A 326 -1.23 -48.27 13.69
CA GLY A 326 -0.77 -47.88 12.36
C GLY A 326 -1.14 -46.46 11.92
N SER A 327 -1.89 -45.69 12.72
CA SER A 327 -1.94 -44.23 12.56
C SER A 327 -0.71 -43.60 13.22
N ARG A 328 -0.21 -42.48 12.67
CA ARG A 328 0.77 -41.64 13.38
C ARG A 328 0.10 -41.24 14.70
N ARG A 329 0.54 -41.78 15.83
CA ARG A 329 -0.04 -41.47 17.15
C ARG A 329 -0.09 -39.95 17.31
N PHE A 330 -1.30 -39.39 17.28
CA PHE A 330 -1.51 -37.95 17.45
C PHE A 330 -1.34 -37.56 18.92
N HIS A 331 -1.64 -38.48 19.83
CA HIS A 331 -1.45 -38.32 21.26
C HIS A 331 -0.20 -39.07 21.75
N PRO A 332 0.63 -38.46 22.62
CA PRO A 332 1.81 -39.13 23.17
C PRO A 332 1.43 -40.29 24.11
N GLU A 333 2.38 -41.17 24.39
CA GLU A 333 2.19 -42.24 25.37
C GLU A 333 1.88 -41.65 26.77
N GLY A 334 0.91 -42.25 27.47
CA GLY A 334 0.41 -41.74 28.75
C GLY A 334 -0.55 -40.55 28.65
N TRP A 335 -0.94 -40.12 27.45
CA TRP A 335 -1.83 -38.96 27.26
C TRP A 335 -3.22 -39.15 27.88
N ARG A 336 -3.84 -40.32 27.69
CA ARG A 336 -5.15 -40.62 28.31
C ARG A 336 -5.04 -40.72 29.84
N GLY A 337 -3.93 -41.28 30.33
CA GLY A 337 -3.80 -41.77 31.71
C GLY A 337 -4.71 -42.97 31.97
N GLU A 338 -4.45 -43.73 33.04
CA GLU A 338 -5.41 -44.70 33.57
C GLU A 338 -6.30 -44.07 34.65
N ILE A 339 -7.53 -44.55 34.77
CA ILE A 339 -8.47 -44.05 35.78
C ILE A 339 -7.89 -44.33 37.17
N GLY A 340 -7.65 -43.26 37.94
CA GLY A 340 -7.08 -43.34 39.30
C GLY A 340 -5.58 -43.04 39.37
N GLU A 341 -4.90 -42.83 38.23
CA GLU A 341 -3.51 -42.41 38.21
C GLU A 341 -3.32 -40.91 38.47
N ILE A 342 -2.17 -40.54 39.03
CA ILE A 342 -1.74 -39.15 39.09
C ILE A 342 -1.33 -38.74 37.68
N ALA A 343 -1.96 -37.70 37.14
CA ALA A 343 -1.66 -37.16 35.83
C ALA A 343 -0.15 -36.89 35.66
N GLY A 344 0.49 -37.66 34.78
CA GLY A 344 1.88 -37.46 34.37
C GLY A 344 2.04 -36.26 33.45
N ALA A 345 3.28 -35.90 33.12
CA ALA A 345 3.59 -34.71 32.33
C ALA A 345 2.95 -34.67 30.92
N THR A 346 2.61 -35.83 30.36
CA THR A 346 2.00 -35.97 29.03
C THR A 346 0.48 -36.11 29.06
N HIS A 347 -0.15 -36.11 30.25
CA HIS A 347 -1.58 -36.34 30.41
C HIS A 347 -2.40 -35.17 29.83
N HIS A 348 -3.46 -35.51 29.10
CA HIS A 348 -4.36 -34.59 28.40
C HIS A 348 -4.98 -33.50 29.30
N SER A 349 -5.06 -33.72 30.60
CA SER A 349 -5.62 -32.77 31.56
C SER A 349 -4.76 -31.53 31.72
N HIS A 350 -3.44 -31.64 31.49
CA HIS A 350 -2.54 -30.48 31.54
C HIS A 350 -2.71 -29.60 30.31
N GLU A 351 -2.86 -30.19 29.12
CA GLU A 351 -3.01 -29.45 27.87
C GLU A 351 -4.43 -28.89 27.70
N ALA A 352 -5.46 -29.68 28.03
CA ALA A 352 -6.86 -29.23 28.00
C ALA A 352 -7.12 -28.01 28.90
N ARG A 353 -6.41 -27.92 30.05
CA ARG A 353 -6.49 -26.74 30.94
C ARG A 353 -5.77 -25.51 30.40
N ARG A 354 -4.85 -25.66 29.46
CA ARG A 354 -4.13 -24.54 28.83
C ARG A 354 -4.89 -24.00 27.63
N SER A 355 -5.45 -24.88 26.80
CA SER A 355 -6.26 -24.50 25.65
C SER A 355 -7.21 -25.64 25.25
N LEU A 356 -8.50 -25.48 25.55
CA LEU A 356 -9.54 -26.40 25.04
C LEU A 356 -9.70 -26.28 23.51
N ALA A 357 -9.45 -25.09 22.95
CA ALA A 357 -9.59 -24.81 21.52
C ALA A 357 -8.69 -25.70 20.64
N ASN A 358 -7.52 -26.11 21.16
CA ASN A 358 -6.61 -27.03 20.46
C ASN A 358 -7.17 -28.45 20.32
N CYS A 359 -8.09 -28.84 21.21
CA CYS A 359 -8.72 -30.15 21.20
C CYS A 359 -10.02 -30.10 20.39
N THR A 360 -10.82 -29.05 20.58
CA THR A 360 -12.10 -28.92 19.88
C THR A 360 -11.93 -28.74 18.38
N SER A 361 -10.76 -28.33 17.89
CA SER A 361 -10.46 -28.30 16.45
C SER A 361 -10.52 -29.66 15.76
N CYS A 362 -10.46 -30.76 16.52
CA CYS A 362 -10.57 -32.12 16.00
C CYS A 362 -11.65 -32.95 16.72
N HIS A 363 -12.05 -32.56 17.93
CA HIS A 363 -12.97 -33.31 18.76
C HIS A 363 -14.25 -32.55 19.08
N GLY A 364 -15.40 -33.22 19.02
CA GLY A 364 -16.69 -32.68 19.44
C GLY A 364 -16.89 -32.73 20.95
N GLN A 365 -17.81 -31.90 21.46
CA GLN A 365 -18.16 -31.87 22.90
C GLN A 365 -18.70 -33.22 23.40
N ASP A 366 -19.42 -33.95 22.55
CA ASP A 366 -19.97 -35.27 22.82
C ASP A 366 -18.87 -36.31 23.12
N GLN A 367 -17.73 -36.22 22.45
CA GLN A 367 -16.59 -37.11 22.65
C GLN A 367 -15.91 -36.89 24.01
N CYS A 368 -15.93 -35.67 24.55
CA CYS A 368 -15.44 -35.39 25.89
C CYS A 368 -16.32 -36.09 26.95
N VAL A 369 -17.63 -36.07 26.75
CA VAL A 369 -18.63 -36.61 27.69
C VAL A 369 -18.56 -38.14 27.76
N GLU A 370 -18.12 -38.82 26.69
CA GLU A 370 -17.98 -40.28 26.67
C GLU A 370 -17.09 -40.80 27.82
N CYS A 371 -16.01 -40.08 28.16
CA CYS A 371 -15.12 -40.43 29.27
C CYS A 371 -15.37 -39.59 30.54
N HIS A 372 -15.69 -38.31 30.43
CA HIS A 372 -15.88 -37.41 31.58
C HIS A 372 -17.24 -37.54 32.27
N SER A 373 -18.16 -38.36 31.71
CA SER A 373 -19.38 -38.76 32.40
C SER A 373 -19.11 -39.60 33.66
N PHE A 374 -17.97 -40.30 33.74
CA PHE A 374 -17.62 -41.18 34.87
C PHE A 374 -16.43 -40.69 35.70
N VAL A 375 -15.66 -39.73 35.19
CA VAL A 375 -14.52 -39.13 35.88
C VAL A 375 -14.78 -37.64 36.03
N SER A 376 -14.85 -37.16 37.28
CA SER A 376 -15.11 -35.75 37.54
C SER A 376 -14.07 -34.87 36.82
N PRO A 377 -14.48 -34.01 35.86
CA PRO A 377 -13.56 -33.13 35.16
C PRO A 377 -13.07 -31.97 36.04
N HIS A 378 -13.58 -31.90 37.27
CA HIS A 378 -13.44 -30.77 38.15
C HIS A 378 -12.18 -30.83 39.05
N PRO A 379 -11.56 -29.69 39.40
CA PRO A 379 -10.49 -29.65 40.40
C PRO A 379 -10.98 -30.09 41.79
N ARG A 380 -10.03 -30.49 42.67
CA ARG A 380 -10.34 -31.04 44.01
C ARG A 380 -11.23 -30.17 44.91
N ASN A 381 -11.31 -28.86 44.65
CA ASN A 381 -12.08 -27.91 45.45
C ASN A 381 -13.39 -27.48 44.77
N TRP A 382 -13.84 -28.22 43.76
CA TRP A 382 -15.04 -27.85 42.99
C TRP A 382 -16.36 -28.12 43.71
N SER A 383 -16.37 -29.08 44.63
CA SER A 383 -17.55 -29.38 45.46
C SER A 383 -17.83 -28.30 46.51
N GLU A 384 -16.95 -27.31 46.64
CA GLU A 384 -17.15 -26.19 47.57
C GLU A 384 -18.26 -25.26 47.08
N PRO A 385 -19.15 -24.77 47.96
CA PRO A 385 -20.21 -23.84 47.58
C PRO A 385 -19.66 -22.61 46.84
N GLY A 386 -20.20 -22.33 45.64
CA GLY A 386 -19.78 -21.20 44.81
C GLY A 386 -18.48 -21.40 44.03
N ALA A 387 -17.86 -22.59 44.06
CA ALA A 387 -16.69 -22.89 43.24
C ALA A 387 -17.04 -22.97 41.74
N ALA A 388 -18.20 -23.52 41.37
CA ALA A 388 -18.63 -23.61 39.97
C ALA A 388 -18.74 -22.23 39.29
N ALA A 389 -19.27 -21.22 39.99
CA ALA A 389 -19.37 -19.85 39.48
C ALA A 389 -18.00 -19.19 39.22
N LYS A 390 -16.92 -19.66 39.84
CA LYS A 390 -15.55 -19.12 39.64
C LYS A 390 -14.90 -19.60 38.34
N TYR A 391 -15.37 -20.70 37.79
CA TYR A 391 -14.78 -21.36 36.63
C TYR A 391 -15.76 -21.50 35.46
N ALA A 392 -17.03 -21.16 35.67
CA ALA A 392 -18.01 -21.07 34.60
C ALA A 392 -17.63 -19.97 33.62
N VAL A 393 -17.54 -20.34 32.34
CA VAL A 393 -17.31 -19.42 31.22
C VAL A 393 -18.48 -19.61 30.25
N GLY A 394 -19.10 -18.52 29.81
CA GLY A 394 -20.27 -18.57 28.92
C GLY A 394 -21.60 -18.76 29.66
N ASP A 395 -22.64 -19.16 28.93
CA ASP A 395 -24.02 -19.31 29.41
C ASP A 395 -24.26 -20.57 30.27
N GLY A 396 -23.22 -21.38 30.50
CA GLY A 396 -23.29 -22.57 31.33
C GLY A 396 -24.03 -23.75 30.70
N GLN A 397 -24.36 -23.72 29.39
CA GLN A 397 -25.06 -24.83 28.74
C GLN A 397 -24.36 -26.19 28.89
N VAL A 398 -23.02 -26.19 28.83
CA VAL A 398 -22.18 -27.38 29.02
C VAL A 398 -22.37 -28.01 30.41
N CYS A 399 -22.73 -27.22 31.43
CA CYS A 399 -22.94 -27.73 32.78
C CYS A 399 -24.17 -28.65 32.84
N PHE A 400 -25.21 -28.33 32.05
CA PHE A 400 -26.45 -29.12 31.99
C PHE A 400 -26.30 -30.42 31.21
N THR A 401 -25.14 -30.67 30.58
CA THR A 401 -24.84 -31.98 29.97
C THR A 401 -24.67 -33.08 31.03
N CYS A 402 -24.20 -32.72 32.24
CA CYS A 402 -23.95 -33.68 33.32
C CYS A 402 -24.74 -33.39 34.62
N HIS A 403 -25.23 -32.17 34.81
CA HIS A 403 -25.93 -31.73 36.02
C HIS A 403 -27.38 -31.35 35.75
N SER A 404 -28.27 -31.59 36.74
CA SER A 404 -29.64 -31.10 36.70
C SER A 404 -29.67 -29.56 36.80
N PRO A 405 -30.63 -28.87 36.15
CA PRO A 405 -30.85 -27.44 36.38
C PRO A 405 -31.12 -27.06 37.85
N THR A 406 -31.50 -28.03 38.68
CA THR A 406 -31.74 -27.87 40.12
C THR A 406 -30.55 -28.24 40.99
N ASP A 407 -29.39 -28.54 40.41
CA ASP A 407 -28.20 -28.95 41.16
C ASP A 407 -27.70 -27.81 42.07
N PRO A 408 -27.62 -28.01 43.40
CA PRO A 408 -27.12 -27.00 44.34
C PRO A 408 -25.70 -26.52 44.03
N LEU A 409 -24.88 -27.33 43.34
CA LEU A 409 -23.51 -26.97 42.93
C LEU A 409 -23.49 -25.96 41.77
N LEU A 410 -24.58 -25.83 41.01
CA LEU A 410 -24.72 -24.87 39.91
C LEU A 410 -25.34 -23.54 40.35
N GLN A 411 -25.56 -23.32 41.65
CA GLN A 411 -26.07 -22.05 42.16
C GLN A 411 -25.10 -20.90 41.79
N GLY A 412 -25.55 -20.02 40.89
CA GLY A 412 -24.78 -18.87 40.40
C GLY A 412 -24.11 -19.04 39.03
N VAL A 413 -24.34 -20.16 38.33
CA VAL A 413 -23.90 -20.37 36.94
C VAL A 413 -25.03 -19.95 35.99
N GLY A 414 -24.77 -19.04 35.05
CA GLY A 414 -25.74 -18.59 34.04
C GLY A 414 -26.72 -17.48 34.48
N GLN A 415 -26.38 -16.68 35.50
CA GLN A 415 -27.09 -15.43 35.85
C GLN A 415 -26.44 -14.20 35.22
#